data_AF-A0A1Q7WZI9-F1
#
_entry.id   AF-A0A1Q7WZI9-F1
#
_cell.length_a   1.000
_cell.length_b   1.000
_cell.length_c   1.000
_cell.angle_alpha   90.00
_cell.angle_beta   90.00
_cell.angle_gamma   90.00
#
_symmetry.space_group_name_H-M   'P 1'
#
loop_
_entity.id
_entity.type
_entity.pdbx_description
1 polymer ?
#
loop_
_entity_poly.entity_id
_entity_poly.type
_entity_poly.pdbx_seq_one_letter_code
_entity_poly.pdbx_strand_id
1 'polypeptide(L)'
;MRSFRPPNRALAPAIVICALATLGRAAGPAAGGAGGPAAPQPSTRITASPGPKTFQRRPSFSFESPSGGAVRFQCALGRHQWRRCSSPHRTRRLAHGWHGFRVRALGAGGVADPTPARRRFRVLRRRVSFGHSIRGTELDAVRLGDPNAARTALVVGSIHGNEPEGQEILHVLKRSHRNLRRVELWVVQSVNPDGVQARTRQNARGVDLNRNFSYRWRGGVPRSSGYYPGPHPFSEPESRAVRGLAKRLRPRVTIWYHQPWGRVLLPCHGPATIQKRYARIARLPTDRCRGQRLPGTATSWQNHHLPGTAFVVELPGGELPNRQARRHARAAAKVAAGRAGAAHAAASRQSGSSARDRLRRPRLDRDPIPYGHQRRHEMAAYSKRHYGKRRWRLRHPRVIVLLFTDGPTYRSAWNAFAPDAPNMGELPGVCSHFVVGKNGRIHRLVRPGIRCRHAIGLNHRAIGVEMVQQGGRSSHWADRQILHRHRQIHAALHLVGWLKQRFGIRMRDVIGHAMANQSPYFKDLEGWRNDHTDWLRRDVLKFRHRLTRLLRR
;
A
#
# COMPACT_ATOMS: atom_id res chain seq x y z
N MET A 1 -52.39 6.94 -46.34
CA MET A 1 -51.50 7.60 -45.37
C MET A 1 -51.01 6.57 -44.36
N ARG A 2 -49.68 6.49 -44.18
CA ARG A 2 -48.94 5.37 -43.57
C ARG A 2 -48.99 5.39 -42.04
N SER A 3 -49.42 4.29 -41.44
CA SER A 3 -49.23 3.98 -40.01
C SER A 3 -47.90 3.26 -39.82
N PHE A 4 -46.93 3.93 -39.19
CA PHE A 4 -45.63 3.36 -38.84
C PHE A 4 -45.65 2.87 -37.37
N ARG A 5 -45.76 1.55 -37.18
CA ARG A 5 -45.35 0.87 -35.94
C ARG A 5 -43.83 0.70 -35.94
N PRO A 6 -43.10 0.96 -34.83
CA PRO A 6 -41.69 0.62 -34.74
C PRO A 6 -41.51 -0.91 -34.56
N PRO A 7 -40.52 -1.55 -35.20
CA PRO A 7 -40.32 -2.98 -35.08
C PRO A 7 -39.56 -3.35 -33.80
N ASN A 8 -40.02 -4.42 -33.16
CA ASN A 8 -39.31 -5.20 -32.14
C ASN A 8 -37.91 -5.59 -32.64
N ARG A 9 -36.85 -5.10 -31.98
CA ARG A 9 -35.51 -5.66 -32.13
C ARG A 9 -35.34 -6.83 -31.17
N ALA A 10 -35.46 -8.04 -31.71
CA ALA A 10 -34.96 -9.25 -31.07
C ALA A 10 -33.43 -9.15 -30.93
N LEU A 11 -32.92 -9.31 -29.71
CA LEU A 11 -31.50 -9.43 -29.40
C LEU A 11 -31.06 -10.86 -29.74
N ALA A 12 -30.29 -11.00 -30.82
CA ALA A 12 -29.54 -12.21 -31.13
C ALA A 12 -28.38 -12.40 -30.13
N PRO A 13 -28.00 -13.64 -29.76
CA PRO A 13 -26.92 -13.90 -28.81
C PRO A 13 -25.56 -13.62 -29.45
N ALA A 14 -24.75 -12.78 -28.81
CA ALA A 14 -23.39 -12.50 -29.25
C ALA A 14 -22.46 -13.69 -28.93
N ILE A 15 -21.98 -14.34 -29.99
CA ILE A 15 -20.97 -15.39 -29.95
C ILE A 15 -19.58 -14.78 -29.76
N VAL A 16 -18.82 -15.46 -28.90
CA VAL A 16 -17.38 -15.37 -28.60
C VAL A 16 -16.50 -15.06 -29.82
N ILE A 17 -15.65 -14.03 -29.76
CA ILE A 17 -14.44 -13.96 -30.59
C ILE A 17 -13.27 -14.55 -29.79
N CYS A 18 -13.03 -15.84 -30.06
CA CYS A 18 -11.70 -16.43 -30.07
C CYS A 18 -11.02 -15.94 -31.35
N ALA A 19 -9.79 -15.45 -31.25
CA ALA A 19 -8.92 -15.33 -32.42
C ALA A 19 -8.45 -16.73 -32.84
N LEU A 20 -9.14 -17.33 -33.81
CA LEU A 20 -8.60 -18.38 -34.68
C LEU A 20 -8.55 -17.78 -36.09
N ALA A 21 -7.35 -17.65 -36.63
CA ALA A 21 -7.17 -17.32 -38.03
C ALA A 21 -7.41 -18.58 -38.87
N THR A 22 -8.44 -18.57 -39.71
CA THR A 22 -8.59 -19.51 -40.83
C THR A 22 -8.08 -18.83 -42.10
N LEU A 23 -7.03 -19.41 -42.68
CA LEU A 23 -6.44 -19.01 -43.95
C LEU A 23 -7.42 -19.30 -45.10
N GLY A 24 -7.69 -18.27 -45.92
CA GLY A 24 -8.27 -18.44 -47.24
C GLY A 24 -7.26 -19.12 -48.18
N ARG A 25 -7.77 -20.07 -48.95
CA ARG A 25 -7.05 -20.83 -49.98
C ARG A 25 -6.80 -19.90 -51.18
N ALA A 26 -5.53 -19.65 -51.50
CA ALA A 26 -5.09 -19.16 -52.80
C ALA A 26 -3.85 -19.97 -53.21
N ALA A 27 -3.74 -20.22 -54.52
CA ALA A 27 -2.86 -21.19 -55.18
C ALA A 27 -1.35 -21.03 -54.86
N GLY A 28 -0.62 -22.15 -54.97
CA GLY A 28 0.85 -22.18 -54.92
C GLY A 28 1.52 -21.41 -56.08
N PRO A 29 2.86 -21.27 -56.08
CA PRO A 29 3.74 -22.44 -56.20
C PRO A 29 5.08 -22.39 -55.42
N ALA A 30 5.81 -23.50 -55.58
CA ALA A 30 7.26 -23.72 -55.49
C ALA A 30 7.90 -24.05 -54.12
N ALA A 31 8.65 -25.16 -54.16
CA ALA A 31 9.37 -25.81 -53.07
C ALA A 31 10.70 -25.09 -52.72
N GLY A 32 11.16 -25.28 -51.47
CA GLY A 32 12.56 -25.03 -51.10
C GLY A 32 12.82 -24.84 -49.60
N GLY A 33 13.53 -25.79 -48.98
CA GLY A 33 14.33 -25.55 -47.77
C GLY A 33 13.78 -26.08 -46.45
N ALA A 34 14.24 -27.26 -46.03
CA ALA A 34 14.07 -27.79 -44.68
C ALA A 34 14.88 -26.97 -43.65
N GLY A 35 14.20 -26.12 -42.88
CA GLY A 35 14.72 -25.53 -41.65
C GLY A 35 14.08 -26.22 -40.45
N GLY A 36 14.88 -26.87 -39.60
CA GLY A 36 14.39 -27.45 -38.33
C GLY A 36 13.68 -26.40 -37.45
N PRO A 37 12.84 -26.83 -36.49
CA PRO A 37 12.06 -25.92 -35.65
C PRO A 37 12.98 -24.91 -34.97
N ALA A 38 12.74 -23.62 -35.20
CA ALA A 38 13.51 -22.52 -34.61
C ALA A 38 13.60 -22.70 -33.09
N ALA A 39 14.83 -22.66 -32.54
CA ALA A 39 15.06 -22.79 -31.11
C ALA A 39 14.20 -21.77 -30.33
N PRO A 40 13.56 -22.17 -29.23
CA PRO A 40 12.64 -21.30 -28.50
C PRO A 40 13.34 -20.03 -28.03
N GLN A 41 12.75 -18.86 -28.34
CA GLN A 41 13.33 -17.58 -27.93
C GLN A 41 13.42 -17.49 -26.39
N PRO A 42 14.56 -17.04 -25.85
CA PRO A 42 14.73 -16.92 -24.41
C PRO A 42 13.86 -15.79 -23.84
N SER A 43 13.34 -15.99 -22.62
CA SER A 43 12.55 -15.02 -21.89
C SER A 43 13.12 -14.81 -20.49
N THR A 44 12.95 -13.61 -19.92
CA THR A 44 13.53 -13.27 -18.61
C THR A 44 12.46 -12.75 -17.65
N ARG A 45 12.51 -13.18 -16.39
CA ARG A 45 11.62 -12.70 -15.33
C ARG A 45 12.40 -12.30 -14.09
N ILE A 46 12.15 -11.11 -13.55
CA ILE A 46 12.64 -10.72 -12.21
C ILE A 46 11.70 -11.31 -11.16
N THR A 47 12.21 -12.24 -10.35
CA THR A 47 11.48 -12.95 -9.28
C THR A 47 11.58 -12.25 -7.92
N ALA A 48 12.66 -11.50 -7.67
CA ALA A 48 12.80 -10.67 -6.47
C ALA A 48 13.53 -9.35 -6.79
N SER A 49 13.11 -8.25 -6.15
CA SER A 49 13.76 -6.94 -6.28
C SER A 49 13.46 -6.05 -5.07
N PRO A 50 14.23 -4.96 -4.85
CA PRO A 50 13.86 -3.94 -3.88
C PRO A 50 12.48 -3.33 -4.19
N GLY A 51 11.85 -2.78 -3.15
CA GLY A 51 10.68 -1.92 -3.30
C GLY A 51 10.97 -0.70 -4.19
N PRO A 52 9.92 -0.01 -4.70
CA PRO A 52 10.10 1.18 -5.54
C PRO A 52 10.95 2.27 -4.89
N LYS A 53 10.94 2.35 -3.56
CA LYS A 53 11.86 3.11 -2.73
C LYS A 53 12.68 2.15 -1.87
N THR A 54 13.98 2.39 -1.75
CA THR A 54 14.87 1.58 -0.90
C THR A 54 15.94 2.44 -0.25
N PHE A 55 16.38 2.05 0.96
CA PHE A 55 17.58 2.59 1.60
C PHE A 55 18.84 1.78 1.28
N GLN A 56 18.68 0.64 0.61
CA GLN A 56 19.81 -0.22 0.23
C GLN A 56 20.57 0.44 -0.93
N ARG A 57 21.85 0.73 -0.72
CA ARG A 57 22.74 1.25 -1.77
C ARG A 57 23.38 0.15 -2.62
N ARG A 58 23.26 -1.12 -2.22
CA ARG A 58 23.66 -2.31 -2.98
C ARG A 58 22.48 -3.29 -3.08
N PRO A 59 21.36 -2.91 -3.72
CA PRO A 59 20.20 -3.79 -3.84
C PRO A 59 20.53 -5.08 -4.61
N SER A 60 19.83 -6.15 -4.24
CA SER A 60 19.90 -7.45 -4.92
C SER A 60 18.64 -7.71 -5.76
N PHE A 61 18.82 -8.41 -6.87
CA PHE A 61 17.78 -8.81 -7.81
C PHE A 61 17.90 -10.30 -8.06
N SER A 62 16.78 -11.02 -7.96
CA SER A 62 16.70 -12.41 -8.41
C SER A 62 15.87 -12.44 -9.69
N PHE A 63 16.30 -13.27 -10.62
CA PHE A 63 15.66 -13.47 -11.91
C PHE A 63 15.86 -14.90 -12.42
N GLU A 64 15.05 -15.30 -13.38
CA GLU A 64 15.06 -16.63 -14.00
C GLU A 64 14.71 -16.52 -15.49
N SER A 65 14.88 -17.62 -16.21
CA SER A 65 14.47 -17.78 -17.61
C SER A 65 13.37 -18.86 -17.69
N PRO A 66 12.09 -18.47 -17.87
CA PRO A 66 10.98 -19.42 -17.91
C PRO A 66 10.95 -20.34 -19.14
N SER A 67 11.64 -19.97 -20.22
CA SER A 67 11.60 -20.65 -21.52
C SER A 67 12.33 -22.00 -21.59
N GLY A 68 12.88 -22.49 -20.47
CA GLY A 68 13.65 -23.74 -20.42
C GLY A 68 15.01 -23.63 -21.12
N GLY A 69 15.86 -24.64 -20.95
CA GLY A 69 17.20 -24.71 -21.55
C GLY A 69 18.31 -23.97 -20.77
N ALA A 70 19.56 -24.30 -21.09
CA ALA A 70 20.73 -23.63 -20.51
C ALA A 70 20.85 -22.20 -21.08
N VAL A 71 20.71 -21.19 -20.23
CA VAL A 71 20.83 -19.78 -20.60
C VAL A 71 21.94 -19.08 -19.83
N ARG A 72 22.48 -18.01 -20.40
CA ARG A 72 23.35 -17.05 -19.69
C ARG A 72 22.58 -15.75 -19.48
N PHE A 73 22.80 -15.03 -18.38
CA PHE A 73 22.15 -13.74 -18.17
C PHE A 73 23.09 -12.56 -18.40
N GLN A 74 22.53 -11.48 -18.92
CA GLN A 74 23.15 -10.18 -18.96
C GLN A 74 22.31 -9.16 -18.19
N CYS A 75 22.98 -8.35 -17.37
CA CYS A 75 22.37 -7.30 -16.56
C CYS A 75 22.90 -5.93 -16.98
N ALA A 76 22.07 -4.90 -16.83
CA ALA A 76 22.44 -3.50 -17.01
C ALA A 76 21.77 -2.62 -15.96
N LEU A 77 22.49 -1.59 -15.49
CA LEU A 77 21.95 -0.52 -14.66
C LEU A 77 21.78 0.75 -15.51
N GLY A 78 20.63 1.41 -15.44
CA GLY A 78 20.32 2.60 -16.24
C GLY A 78 20.51 2.34 -17.75
N ARG A 79 21.23 3.26 -18.40
CA ARG A 79 21.63 3.17 -19.82
C ARG A 79 23.00 2.50 -20.03
N HIS A 80 23.65 2.01 -18.97
CA HIS A 80 24.96 1.35 -19.09
C HIS A 80 24.90 0.06 -19.92
N GLN A 81 26.08 -0.37 -20.38
CA GLN A 81 26.29 -1.58 -21.18
C GLN A 81 25.84 -2.86 -20.46
N TRP A 82 25.43 -3.85 -21.25
CA TRP A 82 25.12 -5.19 -20.78
C TRP A 82 26.39 -5.91 -20.30
N ARG A 83 26.31 -6.56 -19.14
CA ARG A 83 27.41 -7.39 -18.59
C ARG A 83 26.87 -8.72 -18.13
N ARG A 84 27.67 -9.78 -18.23
CA ARG A 84 27.33 -11.09 -17.68
C ARG A 84 27.00 -10.97 -16.19
N CYS A 85 25.95 -11.68 -15.75
CA CYS A 85 25.52 -11.71 -14.36
C CYS A 85 24.86 -13.06 -14.03
N SER A 86 24.81 -13.39 -12.75
CA SER A 86 24.10 -14.54 -12.21
C SER A 86 22.97 -14.11 -11.28
N SER A 87 21.99 -14.99 -11.08
CA SER A 87 20.89 -14.79 -10.13
C SER A 87 21.19 -15.56 -8.84
N PRO A 88 21.13 -14.93 -7.66
CA PRO A 88 20.80 -13.52 -7.41
C PRO A 88 21.95 -12.56 -7.73
N HIS A 89 21.65 -11.44 -8.39
CA HIS A 89 22.62 -10.39 -8.71
C HIS A 89 22.59 -9.27 -7.65
N ARG A 90 23.72 -9.04 -6.99
CA ARG A 90 23.91 -7.86 -6.14
C ARG A 90 24.60 -6.75 -6.93
N THR A 91 24.00 -5.57 -6.93
CA THR A 91 24.57 -4.39 -7.61
C THR A 91 25.80 -3.82 -6.91
N ARG A 92 26.60 -3.07 -7.67
CA ARG A 92 27.60 -2.13 -7.11
C ARG A 92 26.90 -1.06 -6.26
N ARG A 93 27.69 -0.32 -5.46
CA ARG A 93 27.16 0.75 -4.62
C ARG A 93 26.60 1.88 -5.48
N LEU A 94 25.29 2.09 -5.43
CA LEU A 94 24.56 3.10 -6.19
C LEU A 94 24.54 4.45 -5.47
N ALA A 95 24.52 5.54 -6.25
CA ALA A 95 24.20 6.88 -5.76
C ALA A 95 22.75 6.96 -5.26
N HIS A 96 22.45 7.96 -4.43
CA HIS A 96 21.04 8.27 -4.12
C HIS A 96 20.36 8.84 -5.37
N GLY A 97 19.10 8.47 -5.62
CA GLY A 97 18.40 8.89 -6.83
C GLY A 97 17.65 7.75 -7.52
N TRP A 98 17.17 8.02 -8.73
CA TRP A 98 16.45 7.04 -9.54
C TRP A 98 17.43 6.12 -10.29
N HIS A 99 17.11 4.83 -10.31
CA HIS A 99 17.87 3.80 -11.00
C HIS A 99 16.92 2.87 -11.74
N GLY A 100 17.41 2.30 -12.84
CA GLY A 100 16.74 1.22 -13.57
C GLY A 100 17.63 -0.01 -13.58
N PHE A 101 17.10 -1.17 -13.22
CA PHE A 101 17.76 -2.45 -13.43
C PHE A 101 17.11 -3.13 -14.63
N ARG A 102 17.92 -3.68 -15.52
CA ARG A 102 17.49 -4.45 -16.70
C ARG A 102 18.23 -5.77 -16.70
N VAL A 103 17.55 -6.86 -17.06
CA VAL A 103 18.15 -8.18 -17.20
C VAL A 103 17.55 -8.90 -18.40
N ARG A 104 18.39 -9.62 -19.14
CA ARG A 104 18.00 -10.45 -20.28
C ARG A 104 18.72 -11.79 -20.25
N ALA A 105 18.05 -12.85 -20.67
CA ALA A 105 18.62 -14.16 -20.94
C ALA A 105 19.21 -14.18 -22.36
N LEU A 106 20.26 -14.99 -22.53
CA LEU A 106 20.87 -15.35 -23.80
C LEU A 106 20.69 -16.87 -23.96
N GLY A 107 19.99 -17.27 -25.01
CA GLY A 107 19.72 -18.66 -25.36
C GLY A 107 20.83 -19.28 -26.20
N ALA A 108 20.52 -20.42 -26.84
CA ALA A 108 21.42 -21.08 -27.79
C ALA A 108 21.82 -20.11 -28.93
N GLY A 109 23.06 -20.22 -29.42
CA GLY A 109 23.59 -19.32 -30.44
C GLY A 109 23.79 -17.85 -30.00
N GLY A 110 23.62 -17.54 -28.71
CA GLY A 110 23.76 -16.16 -28.20
C GLY A 110 22.56 -15.25 -28.46
N VAL A 111 21.45 -15.80 -28.96
CA VAL A 111 20.20 -15.06 -29.19
C VAL A 111 19.71 -14.46 -27.88
N ALA A 112 19.50 -13.14 -27.86
CA ALA A 112 19.09 -12.42 -26.66
C ALA A 112 17.57 -12.34 -26.52
N ASP A 113 17.07 -12.35 -25.28
CA ASP A 113 15.66 -12.05 -24.99
C ASP A 113 15.31 -10.64 -25.54
N PRO A 114 14.38 -10.54 -26.51
CA PRO A 114 14.00 -9.28 -27.14
C PRO A 114 13.25 -8.36 -26.17
N THR A 115 12.76 -8.90 -25.04
CA THR A 115 11.97 -8.19 -24.03
C THR A 115 12.62 -8.21 -22.64
N PRO A 116 13.81 -7.59 -22.45
CA PRO A 116 14.51 -7.63 -21.16
C PRO A 116 13.62 -7.20 -19.99
N ALA A 117 13.61 -7.98 -18.90
CA ALA A 117 12.89 -7.64 -17.70
C ALA A 117 13.47 -6.39 -17.03
N ARG A 118 12.61 -5.46 -16.60
CA ARG A 118 13.03 -4.15 -16.08
C ARG A 118 12.44 -3.85 -14.71
N ARG A 119 13.22 -3.16 -13.88
CA ARG A 119 12.79 -2.66 -12.56
C ARG A 119 13.31 -1.26 -12.30
N ARG A 120 12.41 -0.30 -12.17
CA ARG A 120 12.74 1.07 -11.72
C ARG A 120 12.58 1.21 -10.21
N PHE A 121 13.56 1.82 -9.55
CA PHE A 121 13.55 2.06 -8.11
C PHE A 121 14.33 3.34 -7.76
N ARG A 122 14.08 3.87 -6.56
CA ARG A 122 14.79 5.05 -6.03
C ARG A 122 15.57 4.69 -4.79
N VAL A 123 16.88 4.92 -4.81
CA VAL A 123 17.75 4.80 -3.64
C VAL A 123 17.65 6.09 -2.84
N LEU A 124 17.28 5.98 -1.59
CA LEU A 124 16.94 7.10 -0.73
C LEU A 124 18.03 7.36 0.31
N ARG A 125 18.19 8.64 0.67
CA ARG A 125 18.95 9.04 1.85
C ARG A 125 18.19 8.62 3.12
N ARG A 126 18.93 8.05 4.09
CA ARG A 126 18.41 7.75 5.43
C ARG A 126 18.32 9.00 6.30
N ARG A 127 19.35 9.82 6.27
CA ARG A 127 19.43 11.13 6.94
C ARG A 127 19.01 12.22 5.95
N VAL A 128 18.14 13.13 6.39
CA VAL A 128 17.58 14.20 5.58
C VAL A 128 17.57 15.48 6.41
N SER A 129 18.33 16.46 5.94
CA SER A 129 18.28 17.84 6.40
C SER A 129 16.90 18.44 6.19
N PHE A 130 16.42 19.22 7.16
CA PHE A 130 15.16 19.94 7.05
C PHE A 130 15.24 21.41 7.51
N GLY A 131 16.42 21.91 7.83
CA GLY A 131 16.68 23.29 8.20
C GLY A 131 18.00 23.45 8.96
N HIS A 132 18.24 24.63 9.51
CA HIS A 132 19.36 24.92 10.40
C HIS A 132 18.84 25.64 11.65
N SER A 133 19.53 25.49 12.77
CA SER A 133 19.30 26.29 13.98
C SER A 133 19.79 27.72 13.81
N ILE A 134 19.59 28.55 14.84
CA ILE A 134 20.14 29.89 14.93
C ILE A 134 21.65 29.94 14.71
N ARG A 135 22.40 29.02 15.32
CA ARG A 135 23.88 28.94 15.17
C ARG A 135 24.33 28.20 13.92
N GLY A 136 23.41 27.90 12.99
CA GLY A 136 23.73 27.19 11.75
C GLY A 136 23.88 25.67 11.90
N THR A 137 23.59 25.10 13.07
CA THR A 137 23.62 23.64 13.26
C THR A 137 22.56 22.97 12.39
N GLU A 138 22.95 21.95 11.61
CA GLU A 138 22.02 21.24 10.72
C GLU A 138 20.92 20.51 11.52
N LEU A 139 19.66 20.74 11.13
CA LEU A 139 18.50 20.05 11.66
C LEU A 139 18.19 18.84 10.80
N ASP A 140 18.35 17.66 11.39
CA ASP A 140 18.34 16.39 10.67
C ASP A 140 17.24 15.43 11.12
N ALA A 141 16.64 14.76 10.14
CA ALA A 141 15.72 13.65 10.39
C ALA A 141 16.27 12.33 9.84
N VAL A 142 16.21 11.28 10.65
CA VAL A 142 16.57 9.92 10.26
C VAL A 142 15.32 9.10 9.95
N ARG A 143 15.36 8.41 8.81
CA ARG A 143 14.28 7.59 8.28
C ARG A 143 14.51 6.12 8.56
N LEU A 144 13.53 5.51 9.20
CA LEU A 144 13.51 4.12 9.63
C LEU A 144 12.28 3.41 9.06
N GLY A 145 12.33 2.08 9.00
CA GLY A 145 11.22 1.27 8.53
C GLY A 145 11.10 1.18 7.01
N ASP A 146 9.87 1.02 6.54
CA ASP A 146 9.55 0.77 5.13
C ASP A 146 9.26 2.11 4.42
N PRO A 147 10.12 2.59 3.51
CA PRO A 147 9.90 3.85 2.78
C PRO A 147 8.75 3.77 1.77
N ASN A 148 8.14 2.59 1.60
CA ASN A 148 6.96 2.36 0.77
C ASN A 148 5.68 2.20 1.61
N ALA A 149 5.76 2.37 2.93
CA ALA A 149 4.60 2.32 3.80
C ALA A 149 3.62 3.44 3.47
N ALA A 150 2.32 3.14 3.57
CA ALA A 150 1.26 4.15 3.43
C ALA A 150 1.10 5.02 4.69
N ARG A 151 1.73 4.62 5.80
CA ARG A 151 1.66 5.30 7.10
C ARG A 151 3.02 5.93 7.40
N THR A 152 3.00 7.21 7.74
CA THR A 152 4.17 7.96 8.17
C THR A 152 3.97 8.39 9.62
N ALA A 153 5.03 8.36 10.42
CA ALA A 153 5.02 8.85 11.79
C ALA A 153 6.29 9.67 12.05
N LEU A 154 6.20 10.61 13.00
CA LEU A 154 7.29 11.48 13.43
C LEU A 154 7.53 11.29 14.93
N VAL A 155 8.78 11.23 15.36
CA VAL A 155 9.17 11.19 16.78
C VAL A 155 10.26 12.22 16.98
N VAL A 156 10.06 13.12 17.92
CA VAL A 156 10.98 14.21 18.25
C VAL A 156 11.51 14.00 19.66
N GLY A 157 12.84 13.95 19.79
CA GLY A 157 13.53 13.60 21.04
C GLY A 157 13.60 14.75 22.03
N SER A 158 13.79 15.97 21.55
CA SER A 158 13.73 17.16 22.39
C SER A 158 13.37 18.41 21.58
N ILE A 159 12.66 19.32 22.25
CA ILE A 159 12.40 20.69 21.78
C ILE A 159 12.95 21.73 22.76
N HIS A 160 13.03 21.40 24.06
CA HIS A 160 13.83 22.15 25.02
C HIS A 160 15.20 21.49 25.15
N GLY A 161 16.26 22.29 25.20
CA GLY A 161 17.64 21.80 25.18
C GLY A 161 18.08 21.11 26.46
N ASN A 162 17.50 21.50 27.58
CA ASN A 162 17.72 20.91 28.91
C ASN A 162 16.84 19.67 29.21
N GLU A 163 16.14 19.13 28.21
CA GLU A 163 15.34 17.90 28.32
C GLU A 163 15.89 16.81 27.36
N PRO A 164 17.15 16.38 27.52
CA PRO A 164 17.81 15.53 26.54
C PRO A 164 17.36 14.07 26.56
N GLU A 165 16.68 13.55 27.57
CA GLU A 165 16.53 12.10 27.75
C GLU A 165 15.66 11.43 26.67
N GLY A 166 14.80 12.20 25.99
CA GLY A 166 14.11 11.72 24.80
C GLY A 166 15.06 11.35 23.65
N GLN A 167 16.26 11.93 23.62
CA GLN A 167 17.33 11.64 22.67
C GLN A 167 17.86 10.21 22.84
N GLU A 168 17.93 9.69 24.07
CA GLU A 168 18.35 8.32 24.33
C GLU A 168 17.32 7.28 23.85
N ILE A 169 16.04 7.61 23.95
CA ILE A 169 14.98 6.79 23.34
C ILE A 169 15.19 6.70 21.83
N LEU A 170 15.55 7.80 21.19
CA LEU A 170 15.83 7.83 19.75
C LEU A 170 17.10 7.09 19.37
N HIS A 171 18.13 7.09 20.22
CA HIS A 171 19.32 6.24 20.06
C HIS A 171 18.94 4.76 20.00
N VAL A 172 18.16 4.29 20.98
CA VAL A 172 17.66 2.91 21.01
C VAL A 172 16.75 2.63 19.81
N LEU A 173 15.86 3.54 19.45
CA LEU A 173 14.94 3.35 18.34
C LEU A 173 15.68 3.26 16.99
N LYS A 174 16.70 4.09 16.78
CA LYS A 174 17.60 4.03 15.61
C LYS A 174 18.40 2.73 15.54
N ARG A 175 18.71 2.08 16.66
CA ARG A 175 19.46 0.80 16.69
C ARG A 175 18.53 -0.40 16.53
N SER A 176 17.52 -0.52 17.38
CA SER A 176 16.70 -1.72 17.52
C SER A 176 15.48 -1.78 16.59
N HIS A 177 15.08 -0.66 15.97
CA HIS A 177 13.85 -0.58 15.17
C HIS A 177 14.10 -0.01 13.76
N ARG A 178 15.25 -0.33 13.14
CA ARG A 178 15.59 0.13 11.78
C ARG A 178 14.64 -0.39 10.69
N ASN A 179 14.10 -1.60 10.86
CA ASN A 179 13.33 -2.33 9.84
C ASN A 179 11.86 -2.55 10.26
N LEU A 180 11.16 -1.47 10.62
CA LEU A 180 9.72 -1.51 10.88
C LEU A 180 8.92 -1.79 9.62
N ARG A 181 8.04 -2.80 9.68
CA ARG A 181 7.05 -3.06 8.62
C ARG A 181 5.86 -2.12 8.80
N ARG A 182 5.23 -1.69 7.70
CA ARG A 182 3.96 -0.92 7.65
C ARG A 182 4.02 0.56 8.03
N VAL A 183 5.17 1.08 8.45
CA VAL A 183 5.36 2.50 8.73
C VAL A 183 6.71 2.98 8.21
N GLU A 184 6.72 4.20 7.70
CA GLU A 184 7.91 4.99 7.53
C GLU A 184 8.03 5.91 8.75
N LEU A 185 9.02 5.67 9.59
CA LEU A 185 9.22 6.39 10.83
C LEU A 185 10.34 7.43 10.65
N TRP A 186 10.00 8.69 10.89
CA TRP A 186 10.94 9.81 10.88
C TRP A 186 11.28 10.17 12.31
N VAL A 187 12.58 10.28 12.59
CA VAL A 187 13.12 10.51 13.93
C VAL A 187 13.98 11.76 13.88
N VAL A 188 13.66 12.75 14.71
CA VAL A 188 14.42 14.00 14.86
C VAL A 188 15.02 14.00 16.26
N GLN A 189 16.35 13.99 16.34
CA GLN A 189 17.07 13.85 17.60
C GLN A 189 16.72 15.01 18.55
N SER A 190 16.97 16.24 18.08
CA SER A 190 16.54 17.47 18.71
C SER A 190 16.11 18.45 17.62
N VAL A 191 15.13 19.30 17.94
CA VAL A 191 14.84 20.49 17.14
C VAL A 191 15.53 21.74 17.69
N ASN A 192 16.22 21.63 18.83
CA ASN A 192 16.96 22.71 19.49
C ASN A 192 18.40 22.27 19.82
N PRO A 193 19.24 21.96 18.82
CA PRO A 193 20.60 21.52 19.07
C PRO A 193 21.44 22.58 19.81
N ASP A 194 21.20 23.87 19.55
CA ASP A 194 21.92 24.96 20.21
C ASP A 194 21.59 25.01 21.71
N GLY A 195 20.31 24.83 22.08
CA GLY A 195 19.91 24.73 23.47
C GLY A 195 20.41 23.46 24.14
N VAL A 196 20.53 22.34 23.41
CA VAL A 196 21.13 21.10 23.95
C VAL A 196 22.59 21.33 24.30
N GLN A 197 23.34 21.98 23.42
CA GLN A 197 24.75 22.34 23.66
C GLN A 197 24.88 23.29 24.87
N ALA A 198 23.98 24.27 24.99
CA ALA A 198 23.98 25.24 26.08
C ALA A 198 23.30 24.72 27.36
N ARG A 199 22.69 23.53 27.35
CA ARG A 199 21.83 22.99 28.42
C ARG A 199 20.72 23.97 28.86
N THR A 200 20.15 24.71 27.91
CA THR A 200 19.08 25.68 28.15
C THR A 200 17.73 25.15 27.68
N ARG A 201 16.65 25.60 28.34
CA ARG A 201 15.29 25.33 27.87
C ARG A 201 15.04 25.95 26.49
N GLN A 202 15.48 27.19 26.33
CA GLN A 202 15.28 28.00 25.13
C GLN A 202 16.32 27.68 24.04
N ASN A 203 16.11 28.18 22.83
CA ASN A 203 17.13 28.18 21.77
C ASN A 203 18.18 29.29 22.00
N ALA A 204 19.12 29.44 21.06
CA ALA A 204 20.20 30.43 21.18
C ALA A 204 19.74 31.91 21.22
N ARG A 205 18.47 32.21 20.86
CA ARG A 205 17.87 33.55 21.00
C ARG A 205 17.04 33.71 22.27
N GLY A 206 17.09 32.76 23.20
CA GLY A 206 16.29 32.80 24.42
C GLY A 206 14.78 32.60 24.17
N VAL A 207 14.38 32.02 23.04
CA VAL A 207 12.97 31.71 22.74
C VAL A 207 12.63 30.28 23.16
N ASP A 208 11.53 30.11 23.91
CA ASP A 208 10.91 28.81 24.12
C ASP A 208 10.25 28.36 22.82
N LEU A 209 10.90 27.44 22.10
CA LEU A 209 10.40 26.91 20.84
C LEU A 209 9.00 26.30 20.97
N ASN A 210 8.65 25.73 22.13
CA ASN A 210 7.33 25.18 22.38
C ASN A 210 6.31 26.23 22.87
N ARG A 211 6.60 27.52 22.67
CA ARG A 211 5.65 28.64 22.68
C ARG A 211 5.65 29.41 21.36
N ASN A 212 6.52 29.07 20.41
CA ASN A 212 6.76 29.83 19.18
C ASN A 212 5.88 29.41 17.97
N PHE A 213 4.93 28.47 18.14
CA PHE A 213 4.03 28.03 17.06
C PHE A 213 2.80 28.91 16.96
N SER A 214 2.15 29.00 15.78
CA SER A 214 1.07 29.98 15.55
C SER A 214 -0.27 29.70 16.21
N TYR A 215 -0.54 28.49 16.68
CA TYR A 215 -1.87 28.18 17.21
C TYR A 215 -2.04 28.76 18.61
N ARG A 216 -3.02 29.67 18.76
CA ARG A 216 -3.30 30.42 19.99
C ARG A 216 -2.07 31.15 20.55
N TRP A 217 -1.11 31.49 19.70
CA TRP A 217 0.11 32.18 20.11
C TRP A 217 -0.23 33.49 20.83
N ARG A 218 0.55 33.84 21.86
CA ARG A 218 0.41 35.08 22.63
C ARG A 218 1.80 35.69 22.81
N GLY A 219 1.95 36.98 22.50
CA GLY A 219 3.15 37.76 22.77
C GLY A 219 3.16 38.35 24.18
N GLY A 220 4.02 39.36 24.42
CA GLY A 220 4.04 40.13 25.67
C GLY A 220 4.59 39.41 26.90
N VAL A 221 5.09 38.18 26.73
CA VAL A 221 5.74 37.43 27.81
C VAL A 221 7.19 37.94 27.96
N PRO A 222 7.70 38.26 29.17
CA PRO A 222 9.08 38.72 29.34
C PRO A 222 10.13 37.66 28.97
N ARG A 223 11.30 38.09 28.50
CA ARG A 223 12.44 37.21 28.18
C ARG A 223 12.95 36.42 29.40
N SER A 224 12.85 37.01 30.59
CA SER A 224 13.23 36.40 31.87
C SER A 224 12.29 35.27 32.34
N SER A 225 11.08 35.16 31.78
CA SER A 225 10.06 34.19 32.23
C SER A 225 10.43 32.72 32.00
N GLY A 226 11.42 32.47 31.15
CA GLY A 226 11.73 31.14 30.64
C GLY A 226 10.73 30.58 29.60
N TYR A 227 9.61 31.27 29.36
CA TYR A 227 8.56 30.88 28.42
C TYR A 227 8.39 31.88 27.26
N TYR A 228 9.39 32.73 27.03
CA TYR A 228 9.35 33.75 25.99
C TYR A 228 9.04 33.13 24.61
N PRO A 229 7.93 33.53 23.95
CA PRO A 229 7.42 32.87 22.75
C PRO A 229 8.03 33.41 21.46
N GLY A 230 9.00 34.33 21.55
CA GLY A 230 9.53 35.09 20.41
C GLY A 230 8.72 36.36 20.11
N PRO A 231 9.17 37.19 19.15
CA PRO A 231 8.50 38.43 18.78
C PRO A 231 7.18 38.22 18.00
N HIS A 232 7.06 37.12 17.26
CA HIS A 232 5.86 36.74 16.52
C HIS A 232 5.84 35.21 16.28
N PRO A 233 4.71 34.61 15.87
CA PRO A 233 4.64 33.20 15.53
C PRO A 233 5.69 32.80 14.50
N PHE A 234 6.34 31.65 14.72
CA PHE A 234 7.38 31.10 13.85
C PHE A 234 8.54 32.05 13.56
N SER A 235 8.88 32.95 14.49
CA SER A 235 10.07 33.79 14.41
C SER A 235 11.36 32.95 14.32
N GLU A 236 11.38 31.79 14.98
CA GLU A 236 12.57 30.97 15.05
C GLU A 236 12.71 30.04 13.81
N PRO A 237 13.93 29.89 13.24
CA PRO A 237 14.15 28.99 12.12
C PRO A 237 13.87 27.53 12.49
N GLU A 238 14.12 27.09 13.72
CA GLU A 238 13.83 25.75 14.20
C GLU A 238 12.33 25.44 14.11
N SER A 239 11.49 26.35 14.61
CA SER A 239 10.03 26.24 14.53
C SER A 239 9.53 26.20 13.09
N ARG A 240 10.11 27.03 12.19
CA ARG A 240 9.79 27.03 10.75
C ARG A 240 10.20 25.73 10.07
N ALA A 241 11.37 25.19 10.41
CA ALA A 241 11.90 23.94 9.87
C ALA A 241 10.99 22.76 10.24
N VAL A 242 10.62 22.65 11.52
CA VAL A 242 9.67 21.65 12.03
C VAL A 242 8.32 21.77 11.34
N ARG A 243 7.79 22.98 11.20
CA ARG A 243 6.53 23.25 10.48
C ARG A 243 6.59 22.72 9.04
N GLY A 244 7.67 23.02 8.33
CA GLY A 244 7.90 22.56 6.95
C GLY A 244 7.97 21.03 6.88
N LEU A 245 8.74 20.41 7.78
CA LEU A 245 8.83 18.95 7.87
C LEU A 245 7.47 18.31 8.15
N ALA A 246 6.73 18.79 9.15
CA ALA A 246 5.43 18.24 9.53
C ALA A 246 4.38 18.39 8.41
N LYS A 247 4.34 19.54 7.72
CA LYS A 247 3.47 19.76 6.55
C LYS A 247 3.83 18.83 5.39
N ARG A 248 5.13 18.62 5.12
CA ARG A 248 5.62 17.70 4.08
C ARG A 248 5.26 16.24 4.37
N LEU A 249 5.42 15.82 5.63
CA LEU A 249 5.22 14.43 6.04
C LEU A 249 3.74 14.08 6.29
N ARG A 250 2.92 15.04 6.72
CA ARG A 250 1.53 14.83 7.21
C ARG A 250 1.43 13.58 8.10
N PRO A 251 2.23 13.48 9.18
CA PRO A 251 2.38 12.26 9.94
C PRO A 251 1.05 11.85 10.57
N ARG A 252 0.75 10.54 10.58
CA ARG A 252 -0.45 10.04 11.23
C ARG A 252 -0.33 10.06 12.75
N VAL A 253 0.89 9.98 13.27
CA VAL A 253 1.23 10.10 14.69
C VAL A 253 2.51 10.93 14.81
N THR A 254 2.52 11.89 15.73
CA THR A 254 3.72 12.59 16.19
C THR A 254 3.88 12.40 17.70
N ILE A 255 5.08 12.05 18.15
CA ILE A 255 5.42 11.94 19.57
C ILE A 255 6.45 13.01 19.90
N TRP A 256 6.16 13.82 20.89
CA TRP A 256 7.05 14.84 21.43
C TRP A 256 7.52 14.41 22.81
N TYR A 257 8.82 14.18 22.96
CA TYR A 257 9.42 13.93 24.26
C TYR A 257 9.76 15.24 24.97
N HIS A 258 9.47 15.26 26.26
CA HIS A 258 9.68 16.35 27.21
C HIS A 258 10.03 15.76 28.58
N GLN A 259 10.37 16.61 29.54
CA GLN A 259 10.60 16.30 30.96
C GLN A 259 10.16 17.46 31.87
N PRO A 260 9.98 17.25 33.19
CA PRO A 260 10.29 16.03 33.98
C PRO A 260 9.07 15.35 34.59
N TRP A 261 7.85 15.56 34.07
CA TRP A 261 6.63 15.19 34.80
C TRP A 261 6.29 13.69 34.87
N GLY A 262 7.03 12.82 34.17
CA GLY A 262 6.86 11.36 34.25
C GLY A 262 5.47 10.86 33.87
N ARG A 263 4.86 11.38 32.81
CA ARG A 263 3.47 11.09 32.41
C ARG A 263 3.20 11.27 30.92
N VAL A 264 2.17 10.61 30.41
CA VAL A 264 1.68 10.82 29.03
C VAL A 264 0.50 11.77 29.05
N LEU A 265 0.59 12.87 28.30
CA LEU A 265 -0.48 13.88 28.28
C LEU A 265 -1.62 13.45 27.34
N LEU A 266 -2.83 13.41 27.88
CA LEU A 266 -4.06 13.08 27.16
C LEU A 266 -4.81 14.35 26.77
N PRO A 267 -5.50 14.37 25.62
CA PRO A 267 -6.37 15.47 25.27
C PRO A 267 -7.54 15.57 26.26
N CYS A 268 -8.03 16.80 26.46
CA CYS A 268 -9.25 17.15 27.17
C CYS A 268 -10.47 16.47 26.58
N HIS A 269 -10.58 16.52 25.26
CA HIS A 269 -11.74 16.02 24.52
C HIS A 269 -11.31 15.02 23.45
N GLY A 270 -12.21 14.08 23.16
CA GLY A 270 -12.02 13.08 22.12
C GLY A 270 -11.15 11.88 22.52
N PRO A 271 -10.90 10.98 21.56
CA PRO A 271 -10.29 9.68 21.84
C PRO A 271 -8.78 9.77 22.09
N ALA A 272 -8.33 9.30 23.26
CA ALA A 272 -6.92 9.22 23.64
C ALA A 272 -6.28 7.83 23.42
N THR A 273 -6.76 7.07 22.42
CA THR A 273 -6.43 5.64 22.26
C THR A 273 -4.94 5.39 21.99
N ILE A 274 -4.27 6.30 21.30
CA ILE A 274 -2.86 6.18 20.94
C ILE A 274 -1.98 6.49 22.17
N GLN A 275 -2.31 7.55 22.89
CA GLN A 275 -1.65 8.00 24.11
C GLN A 275 -1.76 6.94 25.21
N LYS A 276 -2.98 6.45 25.50
CA LYS A 276 -3.21 5.36 26.47
C LYS A 276 -2.46 4.09 26.10
N ARG A 277 -2.36 3.76 24.80
CA ARG A 277 -1.57 2.61 24.34
C ARG A 277 -0.07 2.83 24.55
N TYR A 278 0.43 4.03 24.28
CA TYR A 278 1.82 4.38 24.55
C TYR A 278 2.12 4.25 26.05
N ALA A 279 1.31 4.90 26.89
CA ALA A 279 1.42 4.91 28.35
C ALA A 279 1.51 3.49 28.93
N ARG A 280 0.61 2.60 28.50
CA ARG A 280 0.60 1.19 28.91
C ARG A 280 1.89 0.44 28.57
N ILE A 281 2.47 0.68 27.38
CA ILE A 281 3.69 -0.01 26.96
C ILE A 281 4.92 0.59 27.68
N ALA A 282 4.93 1.91 27.85
CA ALA A 282 6.00 2.63 28.52
C ALA A 282 6.00 2.44 30.05
N ARG A 283 4.83 2.09 30.62
CA ARG A 283 4.55 2.07 32.07
C ARG A 283 4.63 3.47 32.69
N LEU A 284 4.01 4.45 32.03
CA LEU A 284 3.84 5.79 32.57
C LEU A 284 2.37 6.03 32.95
N PRO A 285 2.10 6.80 34.02
CA PRO A 285 0.77 7.33 34.29
C PRO A 285 0.32 8.27 33.16
N THR A 286 -0.98 8.56 33.15
CA THR A 286 -1.58 9.48 32.18
C THR A 286 -2.19 10.67 32.88
N ASP A 287 -2.11 11.84 32.26
CA ASP A 287 -2.67 13.08 32.80
C ASP A 287 -3.49 13.79 31.72
N ARG A 288 -4.73 14.14 32.05
CA ARG A 288 -5.70 14.66 31.08
C ARG A 288 -5.72 16.18 31.13
N CYS A 289 -5.89 16.81 29.97
CA CYS A 289 -5.95 18.26 29.80
C CYS A 289 -4.67 19.04 30.08
N ARG A 290 -3.70 18.48 30.80
CA ARG A 290 -2.43 19.14 31.09
C ARG A 290 -1.71 19.55 29.79
N GLY A 291 -1.24 20.80 29.75
CA GLY A 291 -0.49 21.38 28.64
C GLY A 291 -1.31 21.74 27.38
N GLN A 292 -2.57 21.31 27.27
CA GLN A 292 -3.37 21.55 26.05
C GLN A 292 -3.85 23.01 25.90
N ARG A 293 -3.95 23.74 27.01
CA ARG A 293 -4.32 25.17 27.01
C ARG A 293 -3.12 26.09 26.78
N LEU A 294 -1.89 25.56 26.75
CA LEU A 294 -0.70 26.37 26.57
C LEU A 294 -0.63 26.95 25.15
N PRO A 295 -0.49 28.28 25.01
CA PRO A 295 -0.43 28.95 23.72
C PRO A 295 0.85 28.58 22.97
N GLY A 296 0.76 28.48 21.65
CA GLY A 296 1.92 28.36 20.76
C GLY A 296 2.75 27.08 20.89
N THR A 297 2.18 26.00 21.41
CA THR A 297 2.87 24.70 21.47
C THR A 297 2.91 23.97 20.14
N ALA A 298 3.98 23.20 19.88
CA ALA A 298 4.12 22.40 18.66
C ALA A 298 2.98 21.38 18.51
N THR A 299 2.63 20.72 19.61
CA THR A 299 1.58 19.69 19.64
C THR A 299 0.19 20.27 19.33
N SER A 300 -0.15 21.43 19.92
CA SER A 300 -1.45 22.06 19.66
C SER A 300 -1.56 22.54 18.22
N TRP A 301 -0.49 23.16 17.69
CA TRP A 301 -0.41 23.57 16.29
C TRP A 301 -0.59 22.39 15.33
N GLN A 302 0.11 21.28 15.56
CA GLN A 302 -0.02 20.09 14.71
C GLN A 302 -1.43 19.50 14.76
N ASN A 303 -2.03 19.38 15.94
CA ASN A 303 -3.38 18.82 16.07
C ASN A 303 -4.46 19.72 15.47
N HIS A 304 -4.23 21.03 15.41
CA HIS A 304 -5.14 21.96 14.74
C HIS A 304 -4.99 21.92 13.21
N HIS A 305 -3.76 21.88 12.69
CA HIS A 305 -3.51 22.08 11.25
C HIS A 305 -3.29 20.78 10.44
N LEU A 306 -3.04 19.64 11.10
CA LEU A 306 -2.70 18.38 10.44
C LEU A 306 -3.69 17.27 10.83
N PRO A 307 -3.98 16.33 9.92
CA PRO A 307 -4.95 15.24 10.16
C PRO A 307 -4.43 14.13 11.09
N GLY A 308 -3.22 14.29 11.63
CA GLY A 308 -2.56 13.34 12.50
C GLY A 308 -2.99 13.47 13.96
N THR A 309 -2.35 12.68 14.83
CA THR A 309 -2.41 12.91 16.27
C THR A 309 -1.00 13.17 16.77
N ALA A 310 -0.75 14.37 17.28
CA ALA A 310 0.44 14.74 18.02
C ALA A 310 0.16 14.67 19.52
N PHE A 311 1.10 14.16 20.31
CA PHE A 311 0.97 14.15 21.77
C PHE A 311 2.34 14.20 22.45
N VAL A 312 2.31 14.60 23.71
CA VAL A 312 3.49 14.77 24.57
C VAL A 312 3.67 13.54 25.46
N VAL A 313 4.92 13.12 25.61
CA VAL A 313 5.38 12.17 26.60
C VAL A 313 6.40 12.90 27.47
N GLU A 314 6.01 13.18 28.71
CA GLU A 314 6.89 13.70 29.75
C GLU A 314 7.62 12.52 30.39
N LEU A 315 8.93 12.48 30.27
CA LEU A 315 9.76 11.51 30.99
C LEU A 315 9.94 11.98 32.44
N PRO A 316 10.28 11.08 33.37
CA PRO A 316 10.66 11.47 34.72
C PRO A 316 11.87 12.41 34.72
N GLY A 317 12.04 13.18 35.79
CA GLY A 317 13.26 13.97 36.00
C GLY A 317 14.49 13.09 36.17
N GLY A 318 15.65 13.65 35.80
CA GLY A 318 16.93 12.95 35.80
C GLY A 318 17.13 12.03 34.60
N GLU A 319 18.23 11.29 34.64
CA GLU A 319 18.64 10.41 33.55
C GLU A 319 17.64 9.28 33.31
N LEU A 320 17.44 8.91 32.05
CA LEU A 320 16.56 7.81 31.66
C LEU A 320 17.32 6.49 31.57
N PRO A 321 17.10 5.52 32.48
CA PRO A 321 17.83 4.26 32.43
C PRO A 321 17.59 3.50 31.13
N ASN A 322 18.60 2.79 30.64
CA ASN A 322 18.57 2.01 29.39
C ASN A 322 17.33 1.11 29.26
N ARG A 323 16.91 0.46 30.35
CA ARG A 323 15.70 -0.38 30.38
C ARG A 323 14.43 0.44 30.09
N GLN A 324 14.33 1.65 30.62
CA GLN A 324 13.22 2.57 30.35
C GLN A 324 13.27 3.07 28.90
N ALA A 325 14.44 3.48 28.42
CA ALA A 325 14.63 3.91 27.03
C ALA A 325 14.18 2.84 26.02
N ARG A 326 14.51 1.55 26.26
CA ARG A 326 14.02 0.41 25.46
C ARG A 326 12.49 0.27 25.49
N ARG A 327 11.85 0.47 26.64
CA ARG A 327 10.37 0.43 26.76
C ARG A 327 9.73 1.55 25.95
N HIS A 328 10.24 2.77 26.06
CA HIS A 328 9.75 3.90 25.28
C HIS A 328 9.96 3.72 23.78
N ALA A 329 11.13 3.24 23.35
CA ALA A 329 11.40 2.97 21.94
C ALA A 329 10.42 1.92 21.37
N ARG A 330 10.14 0.86 22.14
CA ARG A 330 9.11 -0.14 21.79
C ARG A 330 7.71 0.47 21.74
N ALA A 331 7.37 1.33 22.69
CA ALA A 331 6.08 2.04 22.72
C ALA A 331 5.90 2.90 21.46
N ALA A 332 6.90 3.76 21.17
CA ALA A 332 6.95 4.63 19.99
C ALA A 332 6.81 3.82 18.69
N ALA A 333 7.62 2.76 18.52
CA ALA A 333 7.53 1.90 17.34
C ALA A 333 6.14 1.25 17.17
N LYS A 334 5.54 0.76 18.27
CA LYS A 334 4.22 0.11 18.23
C LYS A 334 3.07 1.08 17.94
N VAL A 335 3.12 2.31 18.44
CA VAL A 335 2.08 3.32 18.14
C VAL A 335 2.27 3.92 16.76
N ALA A 336 3.52 4.15 16.33
CA ALA A 336 3.86 4.62 14.99
C ALA A 336 3.38 3.64 13.92
N ALA A 337 3.66 2.34 14.09
CA ALA A 337 3.18 1.28 13.21
C ALA A 337 1.65 1.12 13.21
N GLY A 338 0.96 1.72 14.19
CA GLY A 338 -0.47 1.55 14.44
C GLY A 338 -0.78 0.18 15.03
N ARG A 339 -2.06 -0.10 15.26
CA ARG A 339 -2.47 -1.49 15.50
C ARG A 339 -2.25 -2.25 14.20
N ALA A 340 -1.61 -3.42 14.28
CA ALA A 340 -1.95 -4.44 13.30
C ALA A 340 -3.48 -4.58 13.40
N GLY A 341 -4.24 -4.47 12.30
CA GLY A 341 -5.56 -5.10 12.29
C GLY A 341 -5.35 -6.51 12.84
N ALA A 342 -6.08 -6.87 13.91
CA ALA A 342 -5.77 -7.80 15.00
C ALA A 342 -5.17 -9.18 14.66
N ALA A 343 -4.10 -9.27 13.87
CA ALA A 343 -3.67 -10.50 13.23
C ALA A 343 -2.18 -10.83 13.41
N HIS A 344 -1.45 -10.20 14.34
CA HIS A 344 0.00 -10.51 14.50
C HIS A 344 0.63 -10.23 15.89
N ALA A 345 -0.13 -10.09 16.98
CA ALA A 345 0.46 -9.78 18.29
C ALA A 345 -0.23 -10.46 19.48
N ALA A 346 -0.73 -11.69 19.28
CA ALA A 346 -1.16 -12.59 20.35
C ALA A 346 -0.57 -13.99 20.12
N ALA A 347 0.72 -14.04 19.81
CA ALA A 347 1.55 -15.21 20.05
C ALA A 347 2.61 -14.72 21.04
N SER A 348 2.63 -15.33 22.22
CA SER A 348 3.40 -14.99 23.42
C SER A 348 2.63 -14.23 24.51
N ARG A 349 2.12 -15.07 25.43
CA ARG A 349 1.78 -14.84 26.85
C ARG A 349 0.31 -14.61 27.23
N GLN A 350 -0.29 -15.76 27.56
CA GLN A 350 -1.20 -16.08 28.68
C GLN A 350 -2.67 -15.61 28.69
N SER A 351 -3.53 -16.65 28.72
CA SER A 351 -4.85 -16.84 29.36
C SER A 351 -6.02 -15.88 29.10
N GLY A 352 -7.13 -16.44 28.59
CA GLY A 352 -8.51 -15.98 28.85
C GLY A 352 -9.34 -15.54 27.63
N SER A 353 -10.15 -16.46 27.07
CA SER A 353 -11.48 -16.34 26.40
C SER A 353 -12.11 -14.93 26.24
N SER A 354 -12.79 -14.48 25.17
CA SER A 354 -13.30 -15.03 23.89
C SER A 354 -13.59 -13.87 22.89
N ALA A 355 -13.28 -14.03 21.60
CA ALA A 355 -13.78 -13.16 20.52
C ALA A 355 -13.79 -13.93 19.19
N ARG A 356 -14.99 -14.32 18.74
CA ARG A 356 -15.23 -15.16 17.56
C ARG A 356 -14.48 -14.69 16.30
N ASP A 357 -13.97 -15.69 15.57
CA ASP A 357 -12.87 -15.63 14.62
C ASP A 357 -13.03 -14.67 13.43
N ARG A 358 -12.12 -13.70 13.33
CA ARG A 358 -11.87 -12.99 12.07
C ARG A 358 -10.86 -13.78 11.25
N LEU A 359 -11.27 -14.24 10.07
CA LEU A 359 -10.40 -14.94 9.13
C LEU A 359 -9.12 -14.14 8.89
N ARG A 360 -7.99 -14.81 9.10
CA ARG A 360 -6.67 -14.25 8.83
C ARG A 360 -6.55 -13.90 7.35
N ARG A 361 -5.83 -12.82 7.06
CA ARG A 361 -5.52 -12.44 5.67
C ARG A 361 -4.79 -13.61 4.99
N PRO A 362 -5.29 -14.14 3.86
CA PRO A 362 -4.60 -15.21 3.17
C PRO A 362 -3.23 -14.75 2.65
N ARG A 363 -2.33 -15.70 2.40
CA ARG A 363 -1.08 -15.43 1.67
C ARG A 363 -1.46 -15.04 0.24
N LEU A 364 -0.85 -13.98 -0.28
CA LEU A 364 -1.14 -13.52 -1.64
C LEU A 364 0.12 -13.03 -2.33
N ASP A 365 0.24 -13.49 -3.57
CA ASP A 365 1.27 -13.11 -4.50
C ASP A 365 0.93 -11.74 -5.08
N ARG A 366 1.90 -10.83 -5.03
CA ARG A 366 1.73 -9.48 -5.56
C ARG A 366 2.22 -9.45 -6.98
N ASP A 367 1.29 -9.61 -7.92
CA ASP A 367 1.59 -9.67 -9.35
C ASP A 367 0.71 -8.66 -10.11
N PRO A 368 1.01 -7.35 -9.97
CA PRO A 368 0.16 -6.30 -10.48
C PRO A 368 0.24 -6.18 -12.00
N ILE A 369 -0.91 -6.04 -12.65
CA ILE A 369 -0.97 -5.63 -14.05
C ILE A 369 -0.53 -4.16 -14.21
N PRO A 370 -0.06 -3.73 -15.39
CA PRO A 370 0.12 -2.32 -15.71
C PRO A 370 -1.16 -1.53 -15.44
N TYR A 371 -1.10 -0.67 -14.44
CA TYR A 371 -2.21 0.22 -14.05
C TYR A 371 -1.65 1.62 -13.77
N GLY A 372 -1.09 2.19 -14.84
CA GLY A 372 -0.34 3.46 -14.86
C GLY A 372 -1.23 4.69 -14.72
N HIS A 373 -0.66 5.86 -15.04
CA HIS A 373 -1.43 7.12 -15.03
C HIS A 373 -2.52 7.11 -16.11
N GLN A 374 -2.20 6.60 -17.29
CA GLN A 374 -3.11 6.45 -18.42
C GLN A 374 -4.34 5.59 -18.07
N ARG A 375 -4.16 4.33 -17.67
CA ARG A 375 -5.27 3.46 -17.22
C ARG A 375 -6.13 4.06 -16.09
N ARG A 376 -5.54 4.87 -15.21
CA ARG A 376 -6.29 5.62 -14.19
C ARG A 376 -7.11 6.78 -14.80
N HIS A 377 -6.56 7.46 -15.79
CA HIS A 377 -7.27 8.50 -16.53
C HIS A 377 -8.47 7.91 -17.29
N GLU A 378 -8.24 6.81 -18.01
CA GLU A 378 -9.28 6.04 -18.71
C GLU A 378 -10.35 5.55 -17.74
N MET A 379 -9.98 4.91 -16.63
CA MET A 379 -10.96 4.46 -15.62
C MET A 379 -11.75 5.62 -15.01
N ALA A 380 -11.13 6.79 -14.86
CA ALA A 380 -11.84 7.98 -14.39
C ALA A 380 -12.82 8.50 -15.46
N ALA A 381 -12.45 8.48 -16.74
CA ALA A 381 -13.32 8.83 -17.85
C ALA A 381 -14.50 7.86 -17.98
N TYR A 382 -14.22 6.55 -18.02
CA TYR A 382 -15.21 5.47 -17.95
C TYR A 382 -16.19 5.68 -16.78
N SER A 383 -15.66 5.98 -15.59
CA SER A 383 -16.50 6.23 -14.42
C SER A 383 -17.35 7.50 -14.50
N LYS A 384 -16.94 8.50 -15.29
CA LYS A 384 -17.74 9.70 -15.55
C LYS A 384 -18.96 9.30 -16.39
N ARG A 385 -18.75 8.59 -17.51
CA ARG A 385 -19.81 8.09 -18.39
C ARG A 385 -20.77 7.17 -17.64
N HIS A 386 -20.30 5.99 -17.21
CA HIS A 386 -21.18 4.96 -16.67
C HIS A 386 -21.73 5.23 -15.26
N TYR A 387 -21.08 6.07 -14.43
CA TYR A 387 -21.47 6.27 -13.03
C TYR A 387 -21.74 7.73 -12.63
N GLY A 388 -21.51 8.68 -13.53
CA GLY A 388 -21.70 10.12 -13.32
C GLY A 388 -20.58 10.81 -12.53
N LYS A 389 -19.49 10.12 -12.18
CA LYS A 389 -18.39 10.71 -11.37
C LYS A 389 -17.02 10.30 -11.90
N ARG A 390 -16.22 11.28 -12.32
CA ARG A 390 -14.84 11.09 -12.81
C ARG A 390 -13.90 10.59 -11.70
N ARG A 391 -13.85 9.28 -11.47
CA ARG A 391 -13.13 8.68 -10.33
C ARG A 391 -12.56 7.31 -10.67
N TRP A 392 -11.23 7.17 -10.58
CA TRP A 392 -10.57 5.86 -10.71
C TRP A 392 -10.43 5.10 -9.39
N ARG A 393 -10.66 5.76 -8.24
CA ARG A 393 -10.51 5.14 -6.92
C ARG A 393 -11.77 4.37 -6.54
N LEU A 394 -11.58 3.15 -6.03
CA LEU A 394 -12.65 2.38 -5.40
C LEU A 394 -12.71 2.76 -3.92
N ARG A 395 -13.84 3.32 -3.48
CA ARG A 395 -14.08 3.74 -2.09
C ARG A 395 -15.30 3.01 -1.56
N HIS A 396 -15.18 2.40 -0.39
CA HIS A 396 -16.25 1.65 0.28
C HIS A 396 -16.86 0.56 -0.63
N PRO A 397 -16.09 -0.47 -1.01
CA PRO A 397 -16.62 -1.58 -1.78
C PRO A 397 -17.75 -2.27 -1.00
N ARG A 398 -18.88 -2.50 -1.67
CA ARG A 398 -20.09 -3.10 -1.11
C ARG A 398 -20.38 -4.48 -1.69
N VAL A 399 -19.72 -4.86 -2.79
CA VAL A 399 -19.98 -6.10 -3.53
C VAL A 399 -18.66 -6.85 -3.77
N ILE A 400 -18.70 -8.17 -3.69
CA ILE A 400 -17.67 -9.06 -4.26
C ILE A 400 -18.33 -9.79 -5.42
N VAL A 401 -17.72 -9.71 -6.60
CA VAL A 401 -18.17 -10.45 -7.78
C VAL A 401 -17.24 -11.63 -7.97
N LEU A 402 -17.82 -12.83 -8.05
CA LEU A 402 -17.14 -14.07 -8.39
C LEU A 402 -17.18 -14.25 -9.91
N LEU A 403 -16.03 -14.53 -10.50
CA LEU A 403 -15.85 -14.72 -11.94
C LEU A 403 -14.98 -15.96 -12.20
N PHE A 404 -14.96 -16.46 -13.43
CA PHE A 404 -13.89 -17.35 -13.89
C PHE A 404 -13.22 -16.83 -15.16
N THR A 405 -11.95 -17.19 -15.33
CA THR A 405 -11.05 -16.51 -16.28
C THR A 405 -11.21 -16.90 -17.76
N ASP A 406 -12.12 -17.82 -18.03
CA ASP A 406 -12.28 -18.56 -19.30
C ASP A 406 -10.95 -19.04 -19.93
N GLY A 407 -10.04 -19.47 -19.07
CA GLY A 407 -8.64 -19.68 -19.44
C GLY A 407 -7.97 -20.73 -18.58
N PRO A 408 -7.01 -21.49 -19.12
CA PRO A 408 -6.47 -22.66 -18.44
C PRO A 408 -5.55 -22.31 -17.27
N THR A 409 -4.96 -21.10 -17.28
CA THR A 409 -3.88 -20.73 -16.37
C THR A 409 -4.07 -19.33 -15.79
N TYR A 410 -3.35 -19.07 -14.69
CA TYR A 410 -3.22 -17.71 -14.18
C TYR A 410 -2.62 -16.75 -15.22
N ARG A 411 -1.68 -17.24 -16.04
CA ARG A 411 -0.95 -16.41 -16.99
C ARG A 411 -1.83 -15.96 -18.15
N SER A 412 -2.77 -16.80 -18.61
CA SER A 412 -3.74 -16.39 -19.64
C SER A 412 -4.60 -15.22 -19.14
N ALA A 413 -5.13 -15.31 -17.92
CA ALA A 413 -5.87 -14.22 -17.30
C ALA A 413 -5.03 -12.94 -17.15
N TRP A 414 -3.77 -13.07 -16.70
CA TRP A 414 -2.89 -11.92 -16.57
C TRP A 414 -2.57 -11.28 -17.93
N ASN A 415 -2.30 -12.09 -18.96
CA ASN A 415 -2.02 -11.63 -20.32
C ASN A 415 -3.24 -10.97 -20.98
N ALA A 416 -4.46 -11.36 -20.62
CA ALA A 416 -5.67 -10.66 -21.07
C ALA A 416 -5.84 -9.30 -20.39
N PHE A 417 -5.54 -9.22 -19.08
CA PHE A 417 -5.76 -8.00 -18.31
C PHE A 417 -4.64 -6.96 -18.43
N ALA A 418 -3.39 -7.40 -18.64
CA ALA A 418 -2.22 -6.54 -18.59
C ALA A 418 -2.07 -5.53 -19.74
N PRO A 419 -2.40 -5.88 -21.01
CA PRO A 419 -2.27 -4.98 -22.15
C PRO A 419 -3.20 -3.77 -22.14
N ASP A 420 -4.24 -3.78 -21.29
CA ASP A 420 -5.26 -2.73 -21.25
C ASP A 420 -5.99 -2.56 -22.58
N ALA A 421 -6.16 -3.65 -23.33
CA ALA A 421 -6.82 -3.64 -24.63
C ALA A 421 -8.30 -3.20 -24.48
N PRO A 422 -8.83 -2.37 -25.40
CA PRO A 422 -10.23 -2.01 -25.40
C PRO A 422 -11.14 -3.23 -25.38
N ASN A 423 -12.25 -3.13 -24.65
CA ASN A 423 -13.28 -4.16 -24.62
C ASN A 423 -14.64 -3.50 -24.85
N MET A 424 -15.38 -4.01 -25.84
CA MET A 424 -16.58 -3.36 -26.39
C MET A 424 -16.31 -1.90 -26.78
N GLY A 425 -15.23 -1.67 -27.54
CA GLY A 425 -14.83 -0.34 -28.01
C GLY A 425 -14.32 0.62 -26.93
N GLU A 426 -14.31 0.22 -25.66
CA GLU A 426 -14.02 1.13 -24.55
C GLU A 426 -12.74 0.80 -23.78
N LEU A 427 -12.08 1.88 -23.34
CA LEU A 427 -11.01 1.87 -22.32
C LEU A 427 -11.54 2.34 -20.95
N PRO A 428 -10.95 1.86 -19.84
CA PRO A 428 -9.82 0.94 -19.79
C PRO A 428 -10.24 -0.49 -20.14
N GLY A 429 -9.28 -1.31 -20.57
CA GLY A 429 -9.48 -2.73 -20.77
C GLY A 429 -9.89 -3.45 -19.49
N VAL A 430 -10.44 -4.65 -19.65
CA VAL A 430 -10.91 -5.46 -18.53
C VAL A 430 -9.78 -5.84 -17.57
N CYS A 431 -10.12 -6.02 -16.30
CA CYS A 431 -9.19 -6.47 -15.28
C CYS A 431 -9.93 -7.10 -14.11
N SER A 432 -9.20 -7.79 -13.22
CA SER A 432 -9.71 -8.18 -11.89
C SER A 432 -8.78 -7.76 -10.75
N HIS A 433 -9.30 -7.71 -9.52
CA HIS A 433 -8.48 -7.40 -8.34
C HIS A 433 -7.66 -8.59 -7.90
N PHE A 434 -8.27 -9.78 -7.94
CA PHE A 434 -7.66 -11.02 -7.52
C PHE A 434 -7.92 -12.12 -8.52
N VAL A 435 -6.93 -13.00 -8.70
CA VAL A 435 -7.08 -14.24 -9.45
C VAL A 435 -6.65 -15.40 -8.54
N VAL A 436 -7.46 -16.46 -8.47
CA VAL A 436 -7.20 -17.67 -7.68
C VAL A 436 -6.88 -18.82 -8.63
N GLY A 437 -5.62 -19.26 -8.60
CA GLY A 437 -5.15 -20.38 -9.41
C GLY A 437 -5.75 -21.71 -8.98
N LYS A 438 -5.76 -22.69 -9.90
CA LYS A 438 -6.21 -24.07 -9.62
C LYS A 438 -5.48 -24.73 -8.44
N ASN A 439 -4.23 -24.33 -8.21
CA ASN A 439 -3.40 -24.79 -7.08
C ASN A 439 -3.68 -24.09 -5.74
N GLY A 440 -4.62 -23.12 -5.69
CA GLY A 440 -4.94 -22.34 -4.50
C GLY A 440 -4.05 -21.12 -4.27
N ARG A 441 -3.11 -20.79 -5.17
CA ARG A 441 -2.36 -19.52 -5.08
C ARG A 441 -3.27 -18.35 -5.40
N ILE A 442 -3.20 -17.31 -4.59
CA ILE A 442 -3.99 -16.09 -4.75
C ILE A 442 -3.07 -14.98 -5.25
N HIS A 443 -3.37 -14.46 -6.43
CA HIS A 443 -2.64 -13.37 -7.06
C HIS A 443 -3.44 -12.08 -6.95
N ARG A 444 -2.81 -10.98 -6.55
CA ARG A 444 -3.44 -9.65 -6.50
C ARG A 444 -2.91 -8.77 -7.63
N LEU A 445 -3.75 -8.56 -8.64
CA LEU A 445 -3.45 -7.80 -9.85
C LEU A 445 -3.74 -6.31 -9.63
N VAL A 446 -4.95 -5.98 -9.17
CA VAL A 446 -5.35 -4.59 -8.87
C VAL A 446 -5.57 -4.43 -7.37
N ARG A 447 -5.12 -3.30 -6.81
CA ARG A 447 -5.33 -3.02 -5.37
C ARG A 447 -6.82 -2.70 -5.15
N PRO A 448 -7.49 -3.24 -4.11
CA PRO A 448 -8.91 -2.97 -3.81
C PRO A 448 -9.32 -1.50 -3.53
N GLY A 449 -8.39 -0.55 -3.63
CA GLY A 449 -8.69 0.89 -3.58
C GLY A 449 -8.68 1.56 -4.96
N ILE A 450 -8.52 0.78 -6.02
CA ILE A 450 -8.50 1.19 -7.43
C ILE A 450 -9.69 0.48 -8.07
N ARG A 451 -10.50 1.18 -8.87
CA ARG A 451 -11.57 0.54 -9.63
C ARG A 451 -10.95 -0.33 -10.71
N CYS A 452 -11.66 -1.37 -11.08
CA CYS A 452 -11.22 -2.33 -12.08
C CYS A 452 -12.44 -2.69 -12.91
N ARG A 453 -12.30 -2.81 -14.24
CA ARG A 453 -13.42 -3.09 -15.14
C ARG A 453 -13.58 -4.61 -15.23
N HIS A 454 -14.34 -5.19 -14.31
CA HIS A 454 -14.63 -6.64 -14.23
C HIS A 454 -16.11 -6.96 -14.38
N ALA A 455 -17.00 -6.05 -13.96
CA ALA A 455 -18.44 -6.24 -14.06
C ALA A 455 -19.10 -4.89 -14.34
N ILE A 456 -19.67 -4.75 -15.53
CA ILE A 456 -20.34 -3.53 -15.98
C ILE A 456 -21.46 -3.18 -14.98
N GLY A 457 -21.69 -1.88 -14.77
CA GLY A 457 -22.59 -1.40 -13.74
C GLY A 457 -22.08 -1.51 -12.29
N LEU A 458 -21.06 -2.33 -11.98
CA LEU A 458 -20.62 -2.61 -10.61
C LEU A 458 -19.19 -2.19 -10.28
N ASN A 459 -18.37 -1.84 -11.27
CA ASN A 459 -16.95 -1.48 -11.09
C ASN A 459 -16.71 -0.37 -10.04
N HIS A 460 -17.72 0.47 -9.79
CA HIS A 460 -17.68 1.56 -8.82
C HIS A 460 -17.91 1.14 -7.36
N ARG A 461 -18.39 -0.08 -7.10
CA ARG A 461 -18.70 -0.64 -5.77
C ARG A 461 -18.14 -2.03 -5.53
N ALA A 462 -17.57 -2.68 -6.54
CA ALA A 462 -17.28 -4.11 -6.48
C ALA A 462 -15.79 -4.46 -6.55
N ILE A 463 -15.43 -5.53 -5.85
CA ILE A 463 -14.14 -6.22 -5.97
C ILE A 463 -14.36 -7.51 -6.76
N GLY A 464 -13.79 -7.58 -7.96
CA GLY A 464 -13.72 -8.82 -8.74
C GLY A 464 -12.73 -9.83 -8.18
N VAL A 465 -13.15 -11.09 -8.09
CA VAL A 465 -12.34 -12.26 -7.76
C VAL A 465 -12.54 -13.29 -8.85
N GLU A 466 -11.48 -13.49 -9.63
CA GLU A 466 -11.43 -14.42 -10.75
C GLU A 466 -10.88 -15.78 -10.31
N MET A 467 -11.48 -16.87 -10.76
CA MET A 467 -10.97 -18.23 -10.54
C MET A 467 -10.49 -18.82 -11.86
N VAL A 468 -9.26 -19.32 -11.87
CA VAL A 468 -8.68 -19.92 -13.09
C VAL A 468 -9.43 -21.19 -13.48
N GLN A 469 -10.16 -21.14 -14.59
CA GLN A 469 -10.94 -22.24 -15.15
C GLN A 469 -11.27 -21.93 -16.61
N GLN A 470 -11.21 -22.94 -17.48
CA GLN A 470 -11.70 -22.84 -18.87
C GLN A 470 -13.22 -23.02 -18.91
N GLY A 471 -13.89 -22.30 -19.82
CA GLY A 471 -15.24 -22.56 -20.26
C GLY A 471 -15.26 -23.89 -21.01
N GLY A 472 -15.74 -24.94 -20.36
CA GLY A 472 -15.97 -26.24 -20.98
C GLY A 472 -17.39 -26.33 -21.52
N ARG A 473 -18.10 -27.41 -21.16
CA ARG A 473 -19.46 -27.68 -21.65
C ARG A 473 -20.49 -26.59 -21.31
N SER A 474 -20.30 -25.87 -20.21
CA SER A 474 -21.11 -24.72 -19.83
C SER A 474 -20.43 -23.93 -18.69
N SER A 475 -20.86 -22.69 -18.48
CA SER A 475 -20.43 -21.87 -17.35
C SER A 475 -20.74 -22.54 -16.01
N HIS A 476 -21.91 -23.18 -15.89
CA HIS A 476 -22.26 -23.98 -14.72
C HIS A 476 -21.28 -25.15 -14.51
N TRP A 477 -20.94 -25.88 -15.58
CA TRP A 477 -19.95 -26.95 -15.48
C TRP A 477 -18.61 -26.41 -14.99
N ALA A 478 -18.15 -25.26 -15.49
CA ALA A 478 -16.91 -24.61 -15.08
C ALA A 478 -16.94 -24.21 -13.59
N ASP A 479 -18.03 -23.59 -13.13
CA ASP A 479 -18.24 -23.25 -11.72
C ASP A 479 -18.19 -24.50 -10.83
N ARG A 480 -18.79 -25.62 -11.26
CA ARG A 480 -18.69 -26.89 -10.54
C ARG A 480 -17.24 -27.36 -10.46
N GLN A 481 -16.46 -27.30 -11.54
CA GLN A 481 -15.04 -27.69 -11.50
C GLN A 481 -14.26 -26.89 -10.45
N ILE A 482 -14.53 -25.58 -10.34
CA ILE A 482 -13.93 -24.74 -9.30
C ILE A 482 -14.39 -25.17 -7.91
N LEU A 483 -15.69 -25.38 -7.71
CA LEU A 483 -16.27 -25.80 -6.43
C LEU A 483 -15.76 -27.18 -5.99
N HIS A 484 -15.43 -28.09 -6.91
CA HIS A 484 -14.88 -29.41 -6.57
C HIS A 484 -13.37 -29.38 -6.30
N ARG A 485 -12.63 -28.41 -6.85
CA ARG A 485 -11.18 -28.34 -6.69
C ARG A 485 -10.78 -27.79 -5.32
N HIS A 486 -10.53 -28.70 -4.37
CA HIS A 486 -10.29 -28.41 -2.96
C HIS A 486 -9.34 -27.22 -2.71
N ARG A 487 -8.14 -27.22 -3.29
CA ARG A 487 -7.15 -26.15 -3.09
C ARG A 487 -7.64 -24.78 -3.58
N GLN A 488 -8.28 -24.75 -4.75
CA GLN A 488 -8.77 -23.51 -5.36
C GLN A 488 -9.96 -22.94 -4.59
N ILE A 489 -10.97 -23.77 -4.28
CA ILE A 489 -12.15 -23.32 -3.55
C ILE A 489 -11.81 -22.91 -2.12
N HIS A 490 -10.92 -23.65 -1.44
CA HIS A 490 -10.45 -23.29 -0.10
C HIS A 490 -9.79 -21.89 -0.11
N ALA A 491 -8.89 -21.65 -1.05
CA ALA A 491 -8.26 -20.34 -1.21
C ALA A 491 -9.26 -19.22 -1.52
N ALA A 492 -10.22 -19.48 -2.42
CA ALA A 492 -11.27 -18.52 -2.77
C ALA A 492 -12.17 -18.19 -1.55
N LEU A 493 -12.59 -19.19 -0.78
CA LEU A 493 -13.41 -18.98 0.42
C LEU A 493 -12.67 -18.15 1.48
N HIS A 494 -11.40 -18.46 1.75
CA HIS A 494 -10.59 -17.66 2.68
C HIS A 494 -10.35 -16.23 2.20
N LEU A 495 -10.14 -16.04 0.89
CA LEU A 495 -10.00 -14.71 0.29
C LEU A 495 -11.30 -13.90 0.41
N VAL A 496 -12.42 -14.47 -0.03
CA VAL A 496 -13.71 -13.80 -0.04
C VAL A 496 -14.19 -13.54 1.39
N GLY A 497 -14.03 -14.49 2.31
CA GLY A 497 -14.34 -14.30 3.72
C GLY A 497 -13.51 -13.20 4.37
N TRP A 498 -12.21 -13.16 4.09
CA TRP A 498 -11.33 -12.08 4.55
C TRP A 498 -11.73 -10.72 3.95
N LEU A 499 -12.01 -10.64 2.64
CA LEU A 499 -12.48 -9.42 1.99
C LEU A 499 -13.81 -8.94 2.58
N LYS A 500 -14.75 -9.87 2.79
CA LYS A 500 -16.06 -9.62 3.39
C LYS A 500 -15.91 -8.99 4.77
N GLN A 501 -15.15 -9.61 5.67
CA GLN A 501 -14.90 -9.10 7.03
C GLN A 501 -14.11 -7.78 7.01
N ARG A 502 -13.14 -7.64 6.08
CA ARG A 502 -12.30 -6.43 5.96
C ARG A 502 -13.09 -5.20 5.54
N PHE A 503 -14.05 -5.35 4.63
CA PHE A 503 -14.79 -4.24 4.04
C PHE A 503 -16.24 -4.13 4.53
N GLY A 504 -16.69 -5.04 5.41
CA GLY A 504 -18.05 -5.03 5.92
C GLY A 504 -19.10 -5.38 4.86
N ILE A 505 -18.77 -6.26 3.93
CA ILE A 505 -19.67 -6.69 2.84
C ILE A 505 -20.67 -7.71 3.42
N ARG A 506 -21.96 -7.61 3.07
CA ARG A 506 -22.98 -8.56 3.56
C ARG A 506 -22.87 -9.86 2.78
N MET A 507 -23.29 -10.98 3.38
CA MET A 507 -23.23 -12.28 2.69
C MET A 507 -24.04 -12.26 1.37
N ARG A 508 -25.19 -11.57 1.38
CA ARG A 508 -26.03 -11.37 0.19
C ARG A 508 -25.37 -10.55 -0.94
N ASP A 509 -24.28 -9.83 -0.66
CA ASP A 509 -23.55 -9.02 -1.64
C ASP A 509 -22.24 -9.70 -2.13
N VAL A 510 -22.05 -10.99 -1.80
CA VAL A 510 -21.06 -11.86 -2.48
C VAL A 510 -21.77 -12.55 -3.63
N ILE A 511 -21.74 -11.96 -4.83
CA ILE A 511 -22.55 -12.37 -5.97
C ILE A 511 -21.68 -13.01 -7.07
N GLY A 512 -22.29 -13.72 -7.99
CA GLY A 512 -21.66 -14.13 -9.23
C GLY A 512 -21.84 -13.09 -10.34
N HIS A 513 -21.10 -13.24 -11.43
CA HIS A 513 -21.19 -12.32 -12.58
C HIS A 513 -22.60 -12.34 -13.20
N ALA A 514 -23.20 -13.52 -13.38
CA ALA A 514 -24.57 -13.66 -13.88
C ALA A 514 -25.65 -12.98 -13.01
N MET A 515 -25.30 -12.61 -11.76
CA MET A 515 -26.20 -11.91 -10.84
C MET A 515 -26.02 -10.38 -10.85
N ALA A 516 -25.11 -9.85 -11.68
CA ALA A 516 -24.69 -8.46 -11.62
C ALA A 516 -25.84 -7.47 -11.85
N ASN A 517 -26.69 -7.74 -12.85
CA ASN A 517 -27.78 -6.85 -13.24
C ASN A 517 -28.88 -6.74 -12.19
N GLN A 518 -29.07 -7.76 -11.33
CA GLN A 518 -30.06 -7.72 -10.24
C GLN A 518 -29.49 -7.15 -8.93
N SER A 519 -28.21 -6.74 -8.91
CA SER A 519 -27.63 -6.14 -7.71
C SER A 519 -28.27 -4.78 -7.42
N PRO A 520 -28.64 -4.45 -6.17
CA PRO A 520 -29.14 -3.12 -5.82
C PRO A 520 -28.06 -2.03 -5.94
N TYR A 521 -26.80 -2.43 -6.19
CA TYR A 521 -25.68 -1.52 -6.43
C TYR A 521 -25.37 -1.36 -7.92
N PHE A 522 -26.11 -2.01 -8.81
CA PHE A 522 -25.95 -1.87 -10.25
C PHE A 522 -26.30 -0.45 -10.68
N LYS A 523 -25.40 0.18 -11.43
CA LYS A 523 -25.65 1.49 -12.02
C LYS A 523 -24.87 1.63 -13.31
N ASP A 524 -25.55 1.83 -14.43
CA ASP A 524 -24.91 2.18 -15.70
C ASP A 524 -25.73 3.27 -16.39
N LEU A 525 -25.14 4.43 -16.64
CA LEU A 525 -25.83 5.56 -17.28
C LEU A 525 -25.89 5.44 -18.80
N GLU A 526 -25.09 4.57 -19.41
CA GLU A 526 -25.09 4.32 -20.85
C GLU A 526 -26.04 3.18 -21.23
N GLY A 527 -26.80 2.66 -20.26
CA GLY A 527 -27.78 1.58 -20.47
C GLY A 527 -27.19 0.18 -20.60
N TRP A 528 -25.89 0.00 -20.38
CA TRP A 528 -25.24 -1.30 -20.57
C TRP A 528 -25.72 -2.33 -19.55
N ARG A 529 -25.74 -3.60 -19.95
CA ARG A 529 -26.09 -4.75 -19.11
C ARG A 529 -25.02 -5.84 -19.24
N ASN A 530 -24.89 -6.68 -18.21
CA ASN A 530 -24.06 -7.88 -18.29
C ASN A 530 -24.88 -9.02 -18.93
N ASP A 531 -24.27 -9.78 -19.82
CA ASP A 531 -24.80 -10.97 -20.50
C ASP A 531 -24.12 -12.28 -20.03
N HIS A 532 -23.15 -12.15 -19.12
CA HIS A 532 -22.36 -13.24 -18.57
C HIS A 532 -23.20 -14.30 -17.84
N THR A 533 -22.79 -15.56 -18.01
CA THR A 533 -23.50 -16.74 -17.47
C THR A 533 -22.71 -17.49 -16.39
N ASP A 534 -21.54 -16.98 -16.01
CA ASP A 534 -20.71 -17.54 -14.96
C ASP A 534 -21.16 -17.15 -13.55
N TRP A 535 -20.93 -18.06 -12.61
CA TRP A 535 -21.39 -17.98 -11.24
C TRP A 535 -22.90 -17.71 -11.13
N LEU A 536 -23.71 -18.62 -11.67
CA LEU A 536 -25.17 -18.58 -11.53
C LEU A 536 -25.59 -18.57 -10.05
N ARG A 537 -26.82 -18.10 -9.78
CA ARG A 537 -27.39 -18.03 -8.42
C ARG A 537 -27.23 -19.35 -7.65
N ARG A 538 -27.47 -20.49 -8.31
CA ARG A 538 -27.32 -21.83 -7.71
C ARG A 538 -25.90 -22.14 -7.23
N ASP A 539 -24.88 -21.71 -7.98
CA ASP A 539 -23.47 -21.98 -7.66
C ASP A 539 -22.94 -21.02 -6.59
N VAL A 540 -23.40 -19.77 -6.64
CA VAL A 540 -23.15 -18.77 -5.60
C VAL A 540 -23.77 -19.18 -4.27
N LEU A 541 -24.97 -19.78 -4.25
CA LEU A 541 -25.56 -20.32 -3.03
C LEU A 541 -24.71 -21.41 -2.41
N LYS A 542 -24.17 -22.34 -3.22
CA LYS A 542 -23.22 -23.37 -2.75
C LYS A 542 -21.95 -22.73 -2.18
N PHE A 543 -21.39 -21.72 -2.85
CA PHE A 543 -20.22 -20.97 -2.36
C PHE A 543 -20.52 -20.27 -1.03
N ARG A 544 -21.64 -19.55 -0.92
CA ARG A 544 -22.07 -18.85 0.30
C ARG A 544 -22.31 -19.82 1.46
N HIS A 545 -22.90 -20.99 1.20
CA HIS A 545 -23.07 -22.02 2.24
C HIS A 545 -21.73 -22.47 2.81
N ARG A 546 -20.75 -22.79 1.94
CA ARG A 546 -19.38 -23.14 2.37
C ARG A 546 -18.69 -21.99 3.09
N LEU A 547 -18.91 -20.75 2.64
CA LEU A 547 -18.35 -19.56 3.28
C LEU A 547 -18.95 -19.32 4.66
N THR A 548 -20.26 -19.51 4.83
CA THR A 548 -20.91 -19.44 6.15
C THR A 548 -20.34 -20.48 7.09
N ARG A 549 -20.14 -21.73 6.64
CA ARG A 549 -19.49 -22.76 7.44
C ARG A 549 -18.07 -22.36 7.86
N LEU A 550 -17.29 -21.81 6.93
CA LEU A 550 -15.94 -21.32 7.22
C LEU A 550 -15.92 -20.16 8.24
N LEU A 551 -16.92 -19.28 8.22
CA LEU A 551 -17.01 -18.12 9.12
C LEU A 551 -17.64 -18.45 10.49
N ARG A 552 -18.27 -19.62 10.64
CA ARG A 552 -18.81 -20.14 11.90
C ARG A 552 -17.79 -20.97 12.68
N ARG A 553 -16.81 -21.54 11.97
CA ARG A 553 -15.59 -22.11 12.54
C ARG A 553 -14.67 -20.99 12.96
#